data_AF-A0A3G9J951-F1
#
_entry.id   AF-A0A3G9J951-F1
#
_cell.length_a   1.000
_cell.length_b   1.000
_cell.length_c   1.000
_cell.angle_alpha   90.00
_cell.angle_beta   90.00
_cell.angle_gamma   90.00
#
_symmetry.space_group_name_H-M   'P 1'
#
loop_
_entity.id
_entity.type
_entity.pdbx_description
1 polymer ?
#
loop_
_entity_poly.entity_id
_entity_poly.type
_entity_poly.pdbx_seq_one_letter_code
_entity_poly.pdbx_strand_id
1 'polypeptide(L)'
;MGLRYYPGCFDDDSKTFIDLYMKSGLYPAEIVRRLYTSTKMKQKYRDDNARLQHIFSKQVYGLAPTSIIYRIAMNFIFGFNAGHKMDRSHFKLCNTLPYAEMDAGRKT
;
A
#
# COMPACT_ATOMS: atom_id res chain seq x y z
N MET A 1 1.15 -4.89 26.63
CA MET A 1 1.07 -5.57 25.33
C MET A 1 2.26 -5.10 24.50
N GLY A 2 3.36 -5.86 24.48
CA GLY A 2 4.60 -5.43 23.83
C GLY A 2 4.45 -5.42 22.32
N LEU A 3 4.91 -4.35 21.66
CA LEU A 3 5.00 -4.29 20.20
C LEU A 3 5.93 -5.40 19.73
N ARG A 4 5.37 -6.48 19.21
CA ARG A 4 6.11 -7.60 18.65
C ARG A 4 6.75 -7.10 17.35
N TYR A 5 8.03 -6.73 17.40
CA TYR A 5 8.83 -6.50 16.20
C TYR A 5 8.76 -7.78 15.36
N TYR A 6 8.22 -7.68 14.14
CA TYR A 6 8.10 -8.82 13.22
C TYR A 6 9.21 -8.70 12.17
N PRO A 7 10.44 -9.16 12.47
CA PRO A 7 11.50 -9.19 11.47
C PRO A 7 11.02 -10.06 10.30
N GLY A 8 11.06 -9.51 9.09
CA GLY A 8 10.66 -10.22 7.87
C GLY A 8 9.19 -10.05 7.47
N CYS A 9 8.46 -9.04 7.97
CA CYS A 9 7.10 -8.77 7.47
C CYS A 9 7.03 -8.50 5.96
N PHE A 10 8.14 -8.02 5.35
CA PHE A 10 8.26 -7.81 3.90
C PHE A 10 8.70 -9.06 3.12
N ASP A 11 9.01 -10.17 3.81
CA ASP A 11 9.42 -11.43 3.20
C ASP A 11 8.24 -12.40 2.99
N ASP A 12 7.06 -12.05 3.48
CA ASP A 12 5.84 -12.86 3.41
C ASP A 12 4.85 -12.22 2.42
N ASP A 13 4.60 -12.92 1.33
CA ASP A 13 3.77 -12.42 0.22
C ASP A 13 2.26 -12.51 0.49
N SER A 14 1.86 -13.07 1.64
CA SER A 14 0.48 -13.06 2.14
C SER A 14 0.16 -11.83 3.00
N LYS A 15 1.18 -11.09 3.47
CA LYS A 15 0.98 -9.90 4.30
C LYS A 15 0.53 -8.72 3.46
N THR A 16 -0.43 -7.98 4.02
CA THR A 16 -0.98 -6.76 3.42
C THR A 16 -0.65 -5.53 4.27
N PHE A 17 -0.59 -4.38 3.61
CA PHE A 17 -0.21 -3.09 4.17
C PHE A 17 -1.16 -2.03 3.65
N ILE A 18 -1.61 -1.14 4.53
CA ILE A 18 -2.59 -0.11 4.19
C ILE A 18 -2.23 1.24 4.79
N ASP A 19 -2.36 2.29 3.97
CA ASP A 19 -2.43 3.68 4.44
C ASP A 19 -3.90 4.12 4.46
N LEU A 20 -4.46 4.25 5.67
CA LEU A 20 -5.88 4.63 5.85
C LEU A 20 -6.13 6.13 5.63
N TYR A 21 -5.09 6.95 5.54
CA TYR A 21 -5.20 8.39 5.33
C TYR A 21 -4.04 8.91 4.48
N MET A 22 -3.95 8.37 3.27
CA MET A 22 -2.87 8.61 2.33
C MET A 22 -2.82 10.08 1.92
N LYS A 23 -1.62 10.67 2.08
CA LYS A 23 -1.30 12.04 1.66
C LYS A 23 -0.54 12.04 0.33
N SER A 24 0.78 12.15 0.37
CA SER A 24 1.64 12.22 -0.82
C SER A 24 1.84 10.88 -1.52
N GLY A 25 1.43 9.76 -0.92
CA GLY A 25 1.74 8.41 -1.40
C GLY A 25 3.12 7.88 -0.96
N LEU A 26 3.84 8.59 -0.08
CA LEU A 26 5.18 8.19 0.37
C LEU A 26 5.18 6.84 1.11
N TYR A 27 4.22 6.62 2.01
CA TYR A 27 4.12 5.37 2.75
C TYR A 27 3.94 4.16 1.82
N PRO A 28 2.91 4.09 0.95
CA PRO A 28 2.74 2.94 0.07
C PRO A 28 3.91 2.75 -0.89
N ALA A 29 4.54 3.83 -1.38
CA ALA A 29 5.73 3.73 -2.22
C ALA A 29 6.92 3.06 -1.47
N GLU A 30 7.14 3.42 -0.21
CA GLU A 30 8.17 2.81 0.63
C GLU A 30 7.87 1.34 0.94
N ILE A 31 6.60 0.99 1.16
CA ILE A 31 6.17 -0.41 1.33
C ILE A 31 6.44 -1.22 0.05
N VAL A 32 6.02 -0.69 -1.12
CA VAL A 32 6.29 -1.31 -2.43
C VAL A 32 7.78 -1.54 -2.61
N ARG A 33 8.62 -0.53 -2.32
CA ARG A 33 10.08 -0.63 -2.41
C ARG A 33 10.62 -1.76 -1.54
N ARG A 34 10.22 -1.83 -0.26
CA ARG A 34 10.69 -2.87 0.68
C ARG A 34 10.29 -4.27 0.23
N LEU A 35 9.03 -4.47 -0.16
CA LEU A 35 8.54 -5.75 -0.71
C LEU A 35 9.29 -6.12 -1.99
N TYR A 36 9.47 -5.17 -2.90
CA TYR A 36 10.17 -5.41 -4.17
C TYR A 36 11.65 -5.76 -3.98
N THR A 37 12.30 -5.19 -2.97
CA THR A 37 13.71 -5.46 -2.66
C THR A 37 13.96 -6.68 -1.79
N SER A 38 12.93 -7.26 -1.16
CA SER A 38 13.07 -8.44 -0.30
C SER A 38 13.69 -9.61 -1.06
N THR A 39 14.73 -10.23 -0.48
CA THR A 39 15.40 -11.40 -1.06
C THR A 39 14.44 -12.57 -1.22
N LYS A 40 13.54 -12.82 -0.26
CA LYS A 40 12.55 -13.91 -0.36
C LYS A 40 11.50 -13.63 -1.43
N MET A 41 11.05 -12.37 -1.53
CA MET A 41 10.15 -11.95 -2.60
C MET A 41 10.79 -12.12 -3.98
N LYS A 42 12.08 -11.76 -4.15
CA LYS A 42 12.82 -11.97 -5.40
C LYS A 42 13.00 -13.45 -5.75
N GLN A 43 13.20 -14.31 -4.76
CA GLN A 43 13.30 -15.76 -4.97
C GLN A 43 11.97 -16.37 -5.43
N LYS A 44 10.85 -15.93 -4.84
CA LYS A 44 9.49 -16.40 -5.17
C LYS A 44 8.98 -15.83 -6.51
N TYR A 45 9.17 -14.53 -6.73
CA TYR A 45 8.79 -13.81 -7.94
C TYR A 45 10.04 -13.27 -8.63
N ARG A 46 10.66 -14.13 -9.44
CA ARG A 46 11.92 -13.81 -10.15
C ARG A 46 11.75 -12.76 -11.24
N ASP A 47 10.60 -12.77 -11.92
CA ASP A 47 10.24 -11.75 -12.89
C ASP A 47 9.80 -10.47 -12.18
N ASP A 48 10.42 -9.34 -12.54
CA ASP A 48 10.20 -8.06 -11.87
C ASP A 48 8.77 -7.54 -12.06
N ASN A 49 8.17 -7.78 -13.24
CA ASN A 49 6.80 -7.37 -13.53
C ASN A 49 5.79 -8.20 -12.76
N ALA A 50 5.96 -9.52 -12.71
CA ALA A 50 5.14 -10.43 -11.91
C ALA A 50 5.22 -10.06 -10.42
N ARG A 51 6.41 -9.69 -9.93
CA ARG A 51 6.60 -9.24 -8.55
C ARG A 51 5.85 -7.94 -8.26
N LEU A 52 5.99 -6.92 -9.12
CA LEU A 52 5.24 -5.66 -8.96
C LEU A 52 3.73 -5.89 -9.07
N GLN A 53 3.28 -6.71 -10.02
CA GLN A 53 1.88 -7.05 -10.19
C GLN A 53 1.31 -7.71 -8.93
N HIS A 54 2.02 -8.66 -8.32
CA HIS A 54 1.60 -9.26 -7.05
C HIS A 54 1.50 -8.22 -5.93
N ILE A 55 2.54 -7.40 -5.76
CA ILE A 55 2.60 -6.38 -4.71
C ILE A 55 1.41 -5.41 -4.82
N PHE A 56 1.16 -4.86 -6.01
CA PHE A 56 0.07 -3.89 -6.21
C PHE A 56 -1.32 -4.53 -6.17
N SER A 57 -1.49 -5.74 -6.71
CA SER A 57 -2.81 -6.40 -6.78
C SER A 57 -3.18 -7.22 -5.54
N LYS A 58 -2.27 -7.42 -4.59
CA LYS A 58 -2.53 -8.25 -3.39
C LYS A 58 -2.10 -7.63 -2.07
N GLN A 59 -1.02 -6.85 -2.04
CA GLN A 59 -0.36 -6.51 -0.77
C GLN A 59 -0.51 -5.06 -0.34
N VAL A 60 -0.63 -4.10 -1.26
CA VAL A 60 -0.60 -2.66 -0.91
C VAL A 60 -1.94 -1.98 -1.19
N TYR A 61 -2.44 -1.27 -0.19
CA TYR A 61 -3.74 -0.59 -0.20
C TYR A 61 -3.57 0.86 0.26
N GLY A 62 -4.44 1.76 -0.21
CA GLY A 62 -4.38 3.17 0.18
C GLY A 62 -5.72 3.88 0.04
N LEU A 63 -6.08 4.70 1.03
CA LEU A 63 -7.27 5.54 1.02
C LEU A 63 -6.87 7.01 1.10
N ALA A 64 -7.21 7.80 0.09
CA ALA A 64 -6.96 9.24 0.09
C ALA A 64 -8.27 10.00 0.38
N PRO A 65 -8.25 11.03 1.25
CA PRO A 65 -9.47 11.67 1.73
C PRO A 65 -10.10 12.66 0.74
N THR A 66 -9.32 13.22 -0.19
CA THR A 66 -9.80 14.22 -1.16
C THR A 66 -9.26 13.94 -2.55
N SER A 67 -9.96 14.44 -3.58
CA SER A 67 -9.61 14.18 -4.99
C SER A 67 -8.24 14.75 -5.38
N ILE A 68 -7.85 15.91 -4.83
CA ILE A 68 -6.54 16.52 -5.06
C ILE A 68 -5.44 15.63 -4.47
N ILE A 69 -5.58 15.23 -3.22
CA ILE A 69 -4.61 14.37 -2.52
C ILE A 69 -4.51 13.00 -3.23
N TYR A 70 -5.64 12.43 -3.63
CA TYR A 70 -5.68 11.19 -4.41
C TYR A 70 -4.87 11.32 -5.71
N ARG A 71 -5.06 12.38 -6.49
CA ARG A 71 -4.29 12.58 -7.74
C ARG A 71 -2.80 12.74 -7.49
N ILE A 72 -2.40 13.48 -6.45
CA ILE A 72 -1.00 13.64 -6.07
C ILE A 72 -0.38 12.28 -5.72
N ALA A 73 -1.03 11.50 -4.86
CA ALA A 73 -0.56 10.18 -4.46
C ALA A 73 -0.47 9.22 -5.65
N MET A 74 -1.51 9.19 -6.50
CA MET A 74 -1.54 8.30 -7.67
C MET A 74 -0.44 8.66 -8.67
N ASN A 75 -0.17 9.95 -8.90
CA ASN A 75 0.94 10.37 -9.76
C ASN A 75 2.30 10.04 -9.14
N PHE A 76 2.45 10.20 -7.83
CA PHE A 76 3.70 9.84 -7.15
C PHE A 76 3.99 8.33 -7.23
N ILE A 77 2.98 7.48 -6.98
CA ILE A 77 3.13 6.02 -6.95
C ILE A 77 3.25 5.43 -8.36
N PHE A 78 2.46 5.93 -9.33
CA PHE A 78 2.31 5.30 -10.65
C PHE A 78 2.79 6.14 -11.83
N GLY A 79 3.15 7.41 -11.63
CA GLY A 79 3.42 8.37 -12.72
C GLY A 79 4.66 8.07 -13.55
N PHE A 80 5.59 7.26 -13.04
CA PHE A 80 6.82 6.89 -13.75
C PHE A 80 6.67 5.65 -14.65
N ASN A 81 5.51 4.98 -14.61
CA ASN A 81 5.31 3.71 -15.32
C ASN A 81 4.61 3.93 -16.67
N ALA A 82 5.38 4.33 -17.69
CA ALA A 82 4.87 4.56 -19.04
C ALA A 82 4.60 3.26 -19.85
N GLY A 83 5.12 2.11 -19.39
CA GLY A 83 5.09 0.85 -20.14
C GLY A 83 4.19 -0.26 -19.57
N HIS A 84 3.88 -0.25 -18.26
CA HIS A 84 3.20 -1.37 -17.61
C HIS A 84 1.90 -0.94 -16.92
N LYS A 85 0.79 -1.61 -17.28
CA LYS A 85 -0.51 -1.45 -16.61
C LYS A 85 -0.47 -2.17 -15.25
N MET A 86 -0.15 -1.44 -14.19
CA MET A 86 -0.28 -1.94 -12.82
C MET A 86 -1.72 -1.82 -12.33
N ASP A 87 -2.14 -2.77 -11.50
CA ASP A 87 -3.43 -2.70 -10.81
C ASP A 87 -3.45 -1.52 -9.81
N ARG A 88 -4.47 -0.67 -9.94
CA ARG A 88 -4.69 0.53 -9.12
C ARG A 88 -5.94 0.39 -8.26
N SER A 89 -6.65 -0.74 -8.36
CA SER A 89 -7.96 -0.94 -7.77
C SER A 89 -7.97 -0.82 -6.24
N HIS A 90 -6.83 -1.04 -5.58
CA HIS A 90 -6.66 -0.95 -4.13
C HIS A 90 -6.34 0.46 -3.60
N PHE A 91 -6.18 1.44 -4.49
CA PHE A 91 -6.03 2.84 -4.12
C PHE A 91 -7.35 3.55 -4.38
N LYS A 92 -8.01 4.04 -3.33
CA LYS A 92 -9.35 4.63 -3.40
C LYS A 92 -9.40 6.05 -2.86
N LEU A 93 -10.28 6.85 -3.46
CA LEU A 93 -10.74 8.11 -2.89
C LEU A 93 -11.81 7.80 -1.83
N CYS A 94 -11.45 7.93 -0.55
CA CYS A 94 -12.33 7.67 0.58
C CYS A 94 -11.88 8.51 1.79
N ASN A 95 -12.78 9.34 2.32
CA ASN A 95 -12.55 10.04 3.59
C ASN A 95 -12.85 9.09 4.75
N THR A 96 -11.81 8.67 5.46
CA THR A 96 -11.91 7.71 6.57
C THR A 96 -12.28 8.36 7.91
N LEU A 97 -12.21 9.69 8.03
CA LEU A 97 -12.49 10.40 9.29
C LEU A 97 -13.88 10.10 9.88
N PRO A 98 -14.99 10.13 9.12
CA PRO A 98 -16.31 9.85 9.69
C PRO A 98 -16.40 8.45 10.32
N TYR A 99 -15.69 7.47 9.75
CA TYR A 99 -15.71 6.10 10.25
C TYR A 99 -14.88 5.93 11.52
N ALA A 100 -13.79 6.69 11.67
CA ALA A 100 -12.97 6.69 12.89
C ALA A 100 -13.71 7.33 14.07
N GLU A 101 -14.47 8.40 13.82
CA GLU A 101 -15.24 9.11 14.85
C GLU A 101 -16.43 8.28 15.35
N MET A 102 -17.10 7.53 14.46
CA MET A 102 -18.19 6.62 14.83
C MET A 102 -17.76 5.52 15.81
N ASP A 103 -16.51 5.08 15.76
CA ASP A 103 -15.98 4.04 16.65
C ASP A 103 -15.56 4.63 18.02
N ALA A 104 -15.03 5.86 18.04
CA ALA A 104 -14.69 6.56 19.29
C ALA A 104 -15.91 6.88 20.17
N GLY A 105 -17.11 6.94 19.59
CA GLY A 105 -18.39 7.08 20.30
C GLY A 105 -18.94 5.76 20.87
N ARG A 106 -18.45 4.60 20.42
CA ARG A 106 -18.75 3.29 21.04
C ARG A 106 -17.73 3.01 22.15
N LYS A 107 -17.80 3.75 23.24
CA LYS A 107 -17.17 3.28 24.48
C LYS A 107 -17.97 2.07 24.96
N THR A 108 -17.39 0.88 24.84
CA THR A 108 -17.82 -0.33 25.55
C THR A 108 -17.88 -0.11 27.05
#